data_AF-A0A924QNR2-F1
#
_entry.id   AF-A0A924QNR2-F1
#
_cell.length_a   1.000
_cell.length_b   1.000
_cell.length_c   1.000
_cell.angle_alpha   90.00
_cell.angle_beta   90.00
_cell.angle_gamma   90.00
#
_symmetry.space_group_name_H-M   'P 1'
#
loop_
_entity.id
_entity.type
_entity.pdbx_description
1 polymer ?
#
loop_
_entity_poly.entity_id
_entity_poly.type
_entity_poly.pdbx_seq_one_letter_code
_entity_poly.pdbx_strand_id
1 'polypeptide(L)'
;GVNWKQATDYCIWRTDRVNELELMKKGKEYINPNTIKTEMNGGGQENFNTKAYLMGEYQAQPGKFGTSKSNPLKDAQGRPRAPKFEDGVFFGNYRLPSEAEWEYAAYGYLQENPQKKPNQKNRGEEVVANKQIYSWKNDGFDNLRSTRPGGYQGAFLANFKRGSGDNMGVAGGLNDNAAIPGDVTSFVPNGYGIYNMSGNVSEWVFDIYRPLSSLEVSDFNPVRGNKFMKVDKSGGEGNMRDSLGRIKMVLESDSALQNRRNYQKAVAINYLDGDSISGVNYGYGQTTLISDKSRVIKGGSWNDRPYWLSPGTRRFLEEDQSSSTIGFRCAMDHFGAPENTKAKTKTGNSFPQRKSRR
;
A
#
# COMPACT_ATOMS: atom_id res chain seq x y z
N GLY A 1 -9.89 15.83 -4.10
CA GLY A 1 -9.21 14.57 -3.79
C GLY A 1 -9.15 14.44 -2.29
N VAL A 2 -8.15 13.74 -1.77
CA VAL A 2 -8.06 13.41 -0.34
C VAL A 2 -6.73 13.88 0.24
N ASN A 3 -6.68 14.13 1.55
CA ASN A 3 -5.41 14.35 2.24
C ASN A 3 -4.80 13.01 2.71
N TRP A 4 -3.54 13.05 3.13
CA TRP A 4 -2.79 11.86 3.54
C TRP A 4 -3.40 11.18 4.77
N LYS A 5 -3.94 11.97 5.70
CA LYS A 5 -4.59 11.45 6.92
C LYS A 5 -5.84 10.63 6.58
N GLN A 6 -6.71 11.17 5.72
CA GLN A 6 -7.90 10.47 5.21
C GLN A 6 -7.52 9.18 4.48
N ALA A 7 -6.47 9.22 3.65
CA ALA A 7 -5.99 8.04 2.94
C ALA A 7 -5.47 6.96 3.90
N THR A 8 -4.78 7.35 4.96
CA THR A 8 -4.29 6.44 6.02
C THR A 8 -5.44 5.88 6.85
N ASP A 9 -6.41 6.71 7.25
CA ASP A 9 -7.61 6.27 7.98
C ASP A 9 -8.45 5.31 7.15
N TYR A 10 -8.54 5.52 5.83
CA TYR A 10 -9.19 4.58 4.93
C TYR A 10 -8.48 3.22 4.90
N CYS A 11 -7.15 3.19 4.93
CA CYS A 11 -6.41 1.93 5.01
C CYS A 11 -6.74 1.15 6.29
N ILE A 12 -6.84 1.85 7.43
CA ILE A 12 -7.25 1.25 8.71
C ILE A 12 -8.67 0.68 8.58
N TRP A 13 -9.63 1.50 8.13
CA TRP A 13 -11.01 1.08 7.93
C TRP A 13 -11.12 -0.12 6.98
N ARG A 14 -10.38 -0.10 5.86
CA ARG A 14 -10.38 -1.20 4.88
C ARG A 14 -9.88 -2.49 5.49
N THR A 15 -8.87 -2.43 6.36
CA THR A 15 -8.38 -3.59 7.12
C THR A 15 -9.50 -4.21 7.93
N ASP A 16 -10.25 -3.38 8.66
CA ASP A 16 -11.36 -3.83 9.50
C ASP A 16 -12.47 -4.46 8.67
N ARG A 17 -12.91 -3.82 7.59
CA ARG A 17 -13.98 -4.34 6.73
C ARG A 17 -13.60 -5.62 5.99
N VAL A 18 -12.36 -5.73 5.49
CA VAL A 18 -11.93 -6.93 4.75
C VAL A 18 -11.83 -8.13 5.69
N ASN A 19 -11.27 -7.94 6.88
CA ASN A 19 -11.17 -9.02 7.86
C ASN A 19 -12.54 -9.40 8.44
N GLU A 20 -13.41 -8.44 8.70
CA GLU A 20 -14.80 -8.68 9.10
C GLU A 20 -15.55 -9.51 8.04
N LEU A 21 -15.42 -9.14 6.77
CA LEU A 21 -16.04 -9.86 5.65
C LEU A 21 -15.54 -11.30 5.55
N GLU A 22 -14.24 -11.55 5.75
CA GLU A 22 -13.69 -12.91 5.73
C GLU A 22 -14.19 -13.75 6.91
N LEU A 23 -14.39 -13.14 8.09
CA LEU A 23 -14.98 -13.82 9.25
C LEU A 23 -16.48 -14.14 9.08
N MET A 24 -17.20 -13.35 8.27
CA MET A 24 -18.63 -13.55 7.96
C MET A 24 -18.87 -14.42 6.74
N LYS A 25 -17.80 -14.85 6.06
CA LYS A 25 -17.90 -15.54 4.78
C LYS A 25 -18.72 -16.82 4.88
N LYS A 26 -19.68 -16.97 3.97
CA LYS A 26 -20.57 -18.13 3.90
C LYS A 26 -19.77 -19.44 3.91
N GLY A 27 -20.16 -20.35 4.80
CA GLY A 27 -19.49 -21.65 4.99
C GLY A 27 -18.32 -21.61 6.01
N LYS A 28 -17.84 -20.43 6.39
CA LYS A 28 -16.86 -20.21 7.46
C LYS A 28 -17.29 -19.04 8.37
N GLU A 29 -18.58 -18.96 8.67
CA GLU A 29 -19.20 -17.91 9.49
C GLU A 29 -18.71 -17.99 10.96
N TYR A 30 -17.51 -17.48 11.22
CA TYR A 30 -16.92 -17.39 12.55
C TYR A 30 -17.64 -16.37 13.41
N ILE A 31 -18.08 -15.27 12.79
CA ILE A 31 -18.93 -14.25 13.40
C ILE A 31 -20.29 -14.20 12.69
N ASN A 32 -21.32 -13.71 13.37
CA ASN A 32 -22.68 -13.68 12.87
C ASN A 32 -22.83 -12.64 11.74
N PRO A 33 -23.15 -13.04 10.48
CA PRO A 33 -23.27 -12.09 9.37
C PRO A 33 -24.41 -11.08 9.51
N ASN A 34 -25.39 -11.34 10.38
CA ASN A 34 -26.51 -10.43 10.60
C ASN A 34 -26.15 -9.21 11.46
N THR A 35 -24.98 -9.18 12.11
CA THR A 35 -24.57 -8.04 12.94
C THR A 35 -24.45 -6.75 12.13
N ILE A 36 -23.97 -6.82 10.88
CA ILE A 36 -23.88 -5.65 9.98
C ILE A 36 -25.24 -4.99 9.78
N LYS A 37 -26.32 -5.76 9.62
CA LYS A 37 -27.66 -5.20 9.44
C LYS A 37 -28.13 -4.45 10.68
N THR A 38 -27.78 -4.96 11.86
CA THR A 38 -28.07 -4.30 13.13
C THR A 38 -27.29 -2.98 13.21
N GLU A 39 -25.98 -3.03 12.94
CA GLU A 39 -25.07 -1.86 12.98
C GLU A 39 -25.51 -0.77 11.99
N MET A 40 -25.88 -1.13 10.76
CA MET A 40 -26.38 -0.19 9.75
C MET A 40 -27.70 0.48 10.13
N ASN A 41 -28.53 -0.18 10.94
CA ASN A 41 -29.80 0.37 11.43
C ASN A 41 -29.64 1.17 12.72
N GLY A 42 -28.40 1.57 13.08
CA GLY A 42 -28.10 2.29 14.32
C GLY A 42 -28.18 1.43 15.58
N GLY A 43 -28.31 0.12 15.42
CA GLY A 43 -28.32 -0.85 16.52
C GLY A 43 -26.94 -1.46 16.71
N GLY A 44 -26.35 -1.33 17.89
CA GLY A 44 -25.03 -1.87 18.20
C GLY A 44 -24.16 -0.81 18.83
N GLN A 45 -23.56 -1.13 19.98
CA GLN A 45 -22.74 -0.18 20.73
C GLN A 45 -21.32 -0.06 20.17
N GLU A 46 -20.87 -1.00 19.32
CA GLU A 46 -19.45 -1.14 18.98
C GLU A 46 -19.22 -1.60 17.53
N ASN A 47 -18.32 -0.91 16.83
CA ASN A 47 -17.90 -1.27 15.47
C ASN A 47 -16.77 -2.30 15.49
N PHE A 48 -16.81 -3.27 14.56
CA PHE A 48 -15.72 -4.24 14.39
C PHE A 48 -14.38 -3.54 14.10
N ASN A 49 -13.37 -3.86 14.92
CA ASN A 49 -11.98 -3.43 14.74
C ASN A 49 -11.07 -4.67 14.84
N THR A 50 -10.25 -4.93 13.82
CA THR A 50 -9.41 -6.13 13.70
C THR A 50 -8.48 -6.26 14.90
N LYS A 51 -7.79 -5.18 15.26
CA LYS A 51 -6.82 -5.19 16.36
C LYS A 51 -7.50 -5.39 17.72
N ALA A 52 -8.68 -4.80 17.92
CA ALA A 52 -9.45 -4.98 19.15
C ALA A 52 -9.98 -6.41 19.27
N TYR A 53 -10.45 -7.00 18.17
CA TYR A 53 -10.87 -8.40 18.11
C TYR A 53 -9.71 -9.35 18.46
N LEU A 54 -8.55 -9.15 17.83
CA LEU A 54 -7.36 -9.99 18.08
C LEU A 54 -6.80 -9.83 19.51
N MET A 55 -6.99 -8.67 20.14
CA MET A 55 -6.60 -8.43 21.54
C MET A 55 -7.66 -8.85 22.56
N GLY A 56 -8.82 -9.37 22.12
CA GLY A 56 -9.91 -9.79 23.01
C GLY A 56 -10.72 -8.64 23.61
N GLU A 57 -10.41 -7.40 23.24
CA GLU A 57 -11.10 -6.18 23.70
C GLU A 57 -12.44 -5.97 22.99
N TYR A 58 -12.68 -6.65 21.87
CA TYR A 58 -13.97 -6.67 21.18
C TYR A 58 -14.46 -8.12 21.01
N GLN A 59 -15.67 -8.40 21.48
CA GLN A 59 -16.28 -9.73 21.44
C GLN A 59 -17.40 -9.75 20.39
N ALA A 60 -17.08 -10.27 19.21
CA ALA A 60 -18.08 -10.44 18.14
C ALA A 60 -19.09 -11.53 18.50
N GLN A 61 -20.35 -11.34 18.12
CA GLN A 61 -21.36 -12.39 18.23
C GLN A 61 -20.96 -13.59 17.35
N PRO A 62 -20.82 -14.79 17.90
CA PRO A 62 -20.31 -15.93 17.15
C PRO A 62 -21.31 -16.39 16.09
N GLY A 63 -20.79 -16.74 14.91
CA GLY A 63 -21.59 -17.28 13.82
C GLY A 63 -21.84 -18.78 13.97
N LYS A 64 -22.60 -19.36 13.04
CA LYS A 64 -22.96 -20.78 13.03
C LYS A 64 -21.72 -21.67 12.94
N PHE A 65 -20.74 -21.29 12.13
CA PHE A 65 -19.51 -22.06 11.99
C PHE A 65 -18.61 -21.90 13.22
N GLY A 66 -18.53 -20.69 13.79
CA GLY A 66 -17.73 -20.39 14.98
C GLY A 66 -18.04 -21.30 16.17
N THR A 67 -19.32 -21.64 16.38
CA THR A 67 -19.79 -22.53 17.45
C THR A 67 -19.90 -24.01 17.05
N SER A 68 -19.71 -24.33 15.78
CA SER A 68 -19.89 -25.69 15.26
C SER A 68 -18.82 -26.67 15.77
N LYS A 69 -19.22 -27.93 15.96
CA LYS A 69 -18.28 -29.04 16.17
C LYS A 69 -17.28 -29.17 15.02
N SER A 70 -17.68 -28.84 13.79
CA SER A 70 -16.83 -28.87 12.59
C SER A 70 -15.80 -27.74 12.51
N ASN A 71 -15.83 -26.76 13.42
CA ASN A 71 -14.80 -25.72 13.48
C ASN A 71 -13.45 -26.37 13.80
N PRO A 72 -12.43 -26.30 12.91
CA PRO A 72 -11.12 -26.88 13.18
C PRO A 72 -10.34 -26.12 14.25
N LEU A 73 -10.73 -24.88 14.56
CA LEU A 73 -10.08 -24.05 15.57
C LEU A 73 -10.66 -24.38 16.95
N LYS A 74 -9.87 -25.10 17.75
CA LYS A 74 -10.23 -25.50 19.12
C LYS A 74 -9.32 -24.87 20.17
N ASP A 75 -9.86 -24.67 21.37
CA ASP A 75 -9.08 -24.38 22.58
C ASP A 75 -8.40 -25.65 23.13
N ALA A 76 -7.61 -25.50 24.20
CA ALA A 76 -6.92 -26.62 24.85
C ALA A 76 -7.88 -27.70 25.40
N GLN A 77 -9.15 -27.37 25.58
CA GLN A 77 -10.22 -28.24 26.05
C GLN A 77 -11.07 -28.83 24.90
N GLY A 78 -10.67 -28.62 23.65
CA GLY A 78 -11.36 -29.15 22.47
C GLY A 78 -12.64 -28.40 22.09
N ARG A 79 -12.94 -27.26 22.72
CA ARG A 79 -14.11 -26.43 22.42
C ARG A 79 -13.81 -25.47 21.28
N PRO A 80 -14.79 -25.16 20.41
CA PRO A 80 -14.60 -24.17 19.35
C PRO A 80 -14.13 -22.83 19.91
N ARG A 81 -13.14 -22.21 19.24
CA ARG A 81 -12.63 -20.88 19.61
C ARG A 81 -12.71 -19.90 18.44
N ALA A 82 -12.61 -18.62 18.77
CA ALA A 82 -12.42 -17.55 17.81
C ALA A 82 -11.09 -17.70 17.04
N PRO A 83 -11.05 -17.31 15.75
CA PRO A 83 -9.81 -17.24 14.98
C PRO A 83 -8.81 -16.27 15.59
N LYS A 84 -7.53 -16.63 15.55
CA LYS A 84 -6.38 -15.78 15.83
C LYS A 84 -5.64 -15.47 14.52
N PHE A 85 -4.70 -14.53 14.57
CA PHE A 85 -3.94 -14.15 13.37
C PHE A 85 -3.15 -15.33 12.79
N GLU A 86 -2.59 -16.18 13.65
CA GLU A 86 -1.76 -17.34 13.28
C GLU A 86 -2.54 -18.44 12.56
N ASP A 87 -3.88 -18.43 12.66
CA ASP A 87 -4.74 -19.40 11.99
C ASP A 87 -4.86 -19.14 10.47
N GLY A 88 -4.29 -18.03 9.97
CA GLY A 88 -4.29 -17.69 8.55
C GLY A 88 -5.66 -17.33 7.98
N VAL A 89 -6.62 -16.96 8.85
CA VAL A 89 -7.95 -16.47 8.45
C VAL A 89 -7.90 -14.97 8.14
N PHE A 90 -7.06 -14.22 8.84
CA PHE A 90 -6.93 -12.78 8.69
C PHE A 90 -5.96 -12.40 7.58
N PHE A 91 -6.25 -11.27 6.95
CA PHE A 91 -5.31 -10.57 6.08
C PHE A 91 -4.44 -9.60 6.90
N GLY A 92 -3.26 -9.28 6.36
CA GLY A 92 -2.41 -8.23 6.90
C GLY A 92 -3.10 -6.86 6.87
N ASN A 93 -2.55 -5.91 7.60
CA ASN A 93 -3.10 -4.55 7.62
C ASN A 93 -2.87 -3.86 6.27
N TYR A 94 -3.92 -3.25 5.74
CA TYR A 94 -3.74 -2.28 4.66
C TYR A 94 -3.05 -1.04 5.19
N ARG A 95 -2.19 -0.47 4.36
CA ARG A 95 -1.48 0.79 4.60
C ARG A 95 -1.25 1.51 3.27
N LEU A 96 -0.77 2.75 3.33
CA LEU A 96 -0.18 3.35 2.15
C LEU A 96 1.11 2.60 1.78
N PRO A 97 1.41 2.41 0.48
CA PRO A 97 2.70 1.89 0.05
C PRO A 97 3.82 2.82 0.51
N SER A 98 5.00 2.27 0.77
CA SER A 98 6.20 3.11 0.81
C SER A 98 6.48 3.68 -0.58
N GLU A 99 7.29 4.74 -0.65
CA GLU A 99 7.74 5.27 -1.94
C GLU A 99 8.48 4.19 -2.75
N ALA A 100 9.34 3.41 -2.11
CA ALA A 100 10.09 2.34 -2.76
C ALA A 100 9.18 1.23 -3.28
N GLU A 101 8.17 0.81 -2.51
CA GLU A 101 7.16 -0.15 -2.95
C GLU A 101 6.34 0.38 -4.12
N TRP A 102 5.96 1.66 -4.07
CA TRP A 102 5.22 2.31 -5.12
C TRP A 102 6.03 2.36 -6.42
N GLU A 103 7.31 2.76 -6.36
CA GLU A 103 8.18 2.80 -7.55
C GLU A 103 8.43 1.41 -8.12
N TYR A 104 8.74 0.42 -7.28
CA TYR A 104 8.91 -0.97 -7.70
C TYR A 104 7.65 -1.49 -8.41
N ALA A 105 6.49 -1.24 -7.78
CA ALA A 105 5.20 -1.61 -8.34
C ALA A 105 4.95 -0.88 -9.67
N ALA A 106 5.27 0.41 -9.78
CA ALA A 106 5.05 1.24 -10.96
C ALA A 106 5.86 0.76 -12.16
N TYR A 107 7.16 0.50 -11.97
CA TYR A 107 8.01 -0.02 -13.04
C TYR A 107 7.49 -1.37 -13.52
N GLY A 108 7.16 -2.34 -12.66
CA GLY A 108 6.51 -3.56 -13.14
C GLY A 108 7.34 -4.35 -14.16
N TYR A 109 8.66 -4.48 -13.95
CA TYR A 109 9.63 -5.05 -14.89
C TYR A 109 9.38 -6.52 -15.31
N LEU A 110 8.32 -7.18 -14.84
CA LEU A 110 7.96 -8.53 -15.26
C LEU A 110 7.82 -8.67 -16.78
N GLN A 111 7.31 -7.65 -17.47
CA GLN A 111 7.17 -7.66 -18.93
C GLN A 111 8.51 -7.48 -19.68
N GLU A 112 9.58 -7.07 -18.99
CA GLU A 112 10.94 -6.95 -19.55
C GLU A 112 11.74 -8.25 -19.38
N ASN A 113 11.44 -9.04 -18.36
CA ASN A 113 12.14 -10.29 -18.13
C ASN A 113 11.60 -11.41 -19.06
N PRO A 114 12.48 -12.26 -19.61
CA PRO A 114 12.07 -13.45 -20.36
C PRO A 114 11.14 -14.32 -19.52
N GLN A 115 9.91 -14.54 -20.01
CA GLN A 115 8.94 -15.38 -19.31
C GLN A 115 9.41 -16.84 -19.28
N LYS A 116 9.26 -17.50 -18.12
CA LYS A 116 9.59 -18.91 -17.94
C LYS A 116 8.68 -19.77 -18.84
N LYS A 117 9.19 -20.21 -19.98
CA LYS A 117 8.46 -21.13 -20.86
C LYS A 117 8.42 -22.53 -20.20
N PRO A 118 7.27 -23.23 -20.21
CA PRO A 118 7.13 -24.54 -19.56
C PRO A 118 8.19 -25.58 -19.96
N ASN A 119 8.71 -25.47 -21.18
CA ASN A 119 9.66 -26.42 -21.77
C ASN A 119 11.10 -25.90 -21.85
N GLN A 120 11.42 -24.74 -21.25
CA GLN A 120 12.79 -24.23 -21.20
C GLN A 120 13.38 -24.36 -19.79
N LYS A 121 14.63 -24.81 -19.72
CA LYS A 121 15.40 -24.90 -18.46
C LYS A 121 15.82 -23.53 -17.91
N ASN A 122 15.56 -22.46 -18.66
CA ASN A 122 15.92 -21.10 -18.29
C ASN A 122 15.01 -20.64 -17.15
N ARG A 123 15.61 -20.03 -16.12
CA ARG A 123 14.89 -19.57 -14.92
C ARG A 123 14.07 -18.29 -15.15
N GLY A 124 14.01 -17.78 -16.38
CA GLY A 124 13.44 -16.47 -16.70
C GLY A 124 14.33 -15.35 -16.19
N GLU A 125 15.58 -15.36 -16.63
CA GLU A 125 16.71 -14.60 -16.04
C GLU A 125 16.45 -13.10 -15.91
N GLU A 126 17.02 -12.48 -14.86
CA GLU A 126 16.95 -11.06 -14.46
C GLU A 126 17.70 -10.14 -15.44
N VAL A 127 17.38 -10.25 -16.73
CA VAL A 127 17.93 -9.37 -17.75
C VAL A 127 17.00 -8.16 -17.80
N VAL A 128 17.23 -7.18 -16.91
CA VAL A 128 16.65 -5.84 -17.08
C VAL A 128 17.33 -5.21 -18.30
N ALA A 129 16.89 -5.62 -19.48
CA ALA A 129 17.48 -5.23 -20.75
C ALA A 129 17.19 -3.76 -21.06
N ASN A 130 15.97 -3.32 -20.75
CA ASN A 130 15.51 -1.95 -20.93
C ASN A 130 14.86 -1.43 -19.63
N LYS A 131 15.29 -0.25 -19.19
CA LYS A 131 14.64 0.46 -18.09
C LYS A 131 13.56 1.35 -18.66
N GLN A 132 12.30 1.03 -18.38
CA GLN A 132 11.17 1.83 -18.83
C GLN A 132 11.09 3.19 -18.14
N ILE A 133 10.84 4.25 -18.90
CA ILE A 133 10.69 5.62 -18.35
C ILE A 133 9.36 5.80 -17.61
N TYR A 134 8.31 5.13 -18.09
CA TYR A 134 6.94 5.19 -17.59
C TYR A 134 6.47 3.82 -17.09
N SER A 135 5.29 3.75 -16.48
CA SER A 135 4.75 2.48 -15.95
C SER A 135 4.23 1.50 -17.01
N TRP A 136 4.41 1.75 -18.30
CA TRP A 136 3.96 0.84 -19.35
C TRP A 136 5.10 0.46 -20.27
N LYS A 137 4.96 -0.74 -20.85
CA LYS A 137 5.81 -1.18 -21.96
C LYS A 137 5.25 -0.68 -23.29
N ASN A 138 6.15 -0.17 -24.12
CA ASN A 138 5.87 0.08 -25.53
C ASN A 138 6.69 -0.85 -26.43
N ASP A 139 6.27 -1.02 -27.69
CA ASP A 139 7.06 -1.78 -28.64
C ASP A 139 8.11 -0.85 -29.25
N GLY A 140 9.38 -1.06 -28.89
CA GLY A 140 10.49 -0.19 -29.26
C GLY A 140 10.92 0.74 -28.12
N PHE A 141 10.76 2.05 -28.29
CA PHE A 141 11.13 3.06 -27.28
C PHE A 141 9.94 3.44 -26.39
N ASP A 142 10.23 3.84 -25.14
CA ASP A 142 9.23 4.30 -24.18
C ASP A 142 8.63 5.65 -24.56
N ASN A 143 7.67 5.60 -25.47
CA ASN A 143 6.89 6.77 -25.86
C ASN A 143 5.60 6.88 -25.03
N LEU A 144 5.09 8.10 -24.91
CA LEU A 144 3.77 8.41 -24.32
C LEU A 144 2.59 7.84 -25.13
N ARG A 145 2.84 7.52 -26.41
CA ARG A 145 1.84 7.04 -27.36
C ARG A 145 2.12 5.60 -27.74
N SER A 146 1.09 4.81 -27.94
CA SER A 146 1.19 3.45 -28.48
C SER A 146 1.90 3.45 -29.83
N THR A 147 2.98 2.68 -29.95
CA THR A 147 3.66 2.43 -31.23
C THR A 147 3.11 1.21 -31.95
N ARG A 148 2.26 0.41 -31.28
CA ARG A 148 1.71 -0.82 -31.83
C ARG A 148 0.81 -0.53 -33.03
N PRO A 149 1.07 -1.16 -34.20
CA PRO A 149 0.17 -1.06 -35.34
C PRO A 149 -1.24 -1.52 -34.97
N GLY A 150 -2.25 -0.73 -35.31
CA GLY A 150 -3.66 -1.04 -35.03
C GLY A 150 -4.50 0.18 -34.68
N GLY A 151 -5.74 -0.04 -34.25
CA GLY A 151 -6.71 1.04 -33.98
C GLY A 151 -6.32 2.01 -32.86
N TYR A 152 -5.36 1.62 -32.01
CA TYR A 152 -4.84 2.46 -30.92
C TYR A 152 -3.46 3.05 -31.24
N GLN A 153 -2.94 2.89 -32.46
CA GLN A 153 -1.65 3.46 -32.84
C GLN A 153 -1.68 4.99 -32.69
N GLY A 154 -0.70 5.56 -31.97
CA GLY A 154 -0.65 6.99 -31.67
C GLY A 154 -1.56 7.45 -30.52
N ALA A 155 -2.37 6.57 -29.93
CA ALA A 155 -3.15 6.88 -28.72
C ALA A 155 -2.23 7.01 -27.49
N PHE A 156 -2.53 7.94 -26.60
CA PHE A 156 -1.83 8.12 -25.34
C PHE A 156 -2.11 6.94 -24.41
N LEU A 157 -1.06 6.54 -23.68
CA LEU A 157 -1.08 5.38 -22.78
C LEU A 157 -1.39 5.75 -21.33
N ALA A 158 -1.69 7.02 -21.07
CA ALA A 158 -2.06 7.55 -19.77
C ALA A 158 -2.87 8.84 -19.92
N ASN A 159 -3.57 9.20 -18.84
CA ASN A 159 -4.27 10.47 -18.69
C ASN A 159 -3.36 11.53 -18.05
N PHE A 160 -3.01 12.58 -18.79
CA PHE A 160 -2.12 13.65 -18.34
C PHE A 160 -2.31 14.93 -19.17
N LYS A 161 -1.72 16.04 -18.70
CA LYS A 161 -1.81 17.31 -19.40
C LYS A 161 -0.83 17.41 -20.57
N ARG A 162 -1.39 17.48 -21.77
CA ARG A 162 -0.65 17.51 -23.04
C ARG A 162 -0.08 18.88 -23.37
N GLY A 163 -0.85 19.94 -23.10
CA GLY A 163 -0.61 21.30 -23.57
C GLY A 163 -1.18 22.36 -22.64
N SER A 164 -0.84 23.62 -22.88
CA SER A 164 -1.56 24.71 -22.22
C SER A 164 -2.96 24.77 -22.85
N GLY A 165 -3.99 24.43 -22.08
CA GLY A 165 -5.37 24.33 -22.57
C GLY A 165 -5.71 23.00 -23.27
N ASP A 166 -4.76 22.08 -23.45
CA ASP A 166 -5.00 20.75 -24.05
C ASP A 166 -4.90 19.67 -22.95
N ASN A 167 -6.06 19.21 -22.48
CA ASN A 167 -6.20 18.18 -21.44
C ASN A 167 -6.66 16.82 -21.99
N MET A 168 -7.13 16.73 -23.24
CA MET A 168 -7.58 15.44 -23.82
C MET A 168 -7.56 15.36 -25.36
N GLY A 169 -6.97 16.36 -26.02
CA GLY A 169 -7.00 16.51 -27.47
C GLY A 169 -7.90 17.64 -27.96
N VAL A 170 -7.97 17.73 -29.28
CA VAL A 170 -8.73 18.74 -30.02
C VAL A 170 -10.09 18.17 -30.45
N ALA A 171 -11.05 19.05 -30.72
CA ALA A 171 -12.39 18.66 -31.15
C ALA A 171 -12.37 17.75 -32.39
N GLY A 172 -13.27 16.75 -32.42
CA GLY A 172 -13.39 15.77 -33.51
C GLY A 172 -12.75 14.41 -33.23
N GLY A 173 -11.83 14.31 -32.27
CA GLY A 173 -11.22 13.05 -31.85
C GLY A 173 -10.34 13.20 -30.62
N LEU A 174 -10.92 12.97 -29.43
CA LEU A 174 -10.17 12.97 -28.18
C LEU A 174 -9.21 11.77 -28.16
N ASN A 175 -7.97 11.97 -27.73
CA ASN A 175 -6.93 10.94 -27.89
C ASN A 175 -6.90 9.96 -26.70
N ASP A 176 -6.92 10.51 -25.48
CA ASP A 176 -7.00 9.82 -24.20
C ASP A 176 -8.44 9.84 -23.61
N ASN A 177 -9.34 10.65 -24.19
CA ASN A 177 -10.76 10.71 -23.87
C ASN A 177 -11.05 11.02 -22.38
N ALA A 178 -10.15 11.74 -21.69
CA ALA A 178 -10.29 12.04 -20.26
C ALA A 178 -9.73 13.42 -19.91
N ALA A 179 -10.60 14.39 -19.60
CA ALA A 179 -10.22 15.75 -19.20
C ALA A 179 -9.85 15.90 -17.72
N ILE A 180 -10.31 14.95 -16.91
CA ILE A 180 -10.20 14.82 -15.46
C ILE A 180 -9.84 13.35 -15.17
N PRO A 181 -9.79 12.84 -13.92
CA PRO A 181 -9.54 11.42 -13.71
C PRO A 181 -10.52 10.55 -14.50
N GLY A 182 -9.98 9.61 -15.28
CA GLY A 182 -10.72 8.55 -15.95
C GLY A 182 -10.86 7.31 -15.07
N ASP A 183 -11.48 6.27 -15.62
CA ASP A 183 -11.72 5.02 -14.92
C ASP A 183 -10.43 4.40 -14.37
N VAL A 184 -10.49 3.84 -13.15
CA VAL A 184 -9.31 3.28 -12.48
C VAL A 184 -8.67 2.10 -13.21
N THR A 185 -9.37 1.53 -14.20
CA THR A 185 -8.91 0.43 -15.06
C THR A 185 -8.74 0.84 -16.53
N SER A 186 -8.81 2.13 -16.85
CA SER A 186 -8.50 2.61 -18.21
C SER A 186 -6.98 2.59 -18.47
N PHE A 187 -6.62 2.70 -19.75
CA PHE A 187 -5.25 2.62 -20.27
C PHE A 187 -4.57 1.26 -20.06
N VAL A 188 -3.29 1.18 -20.41
CA VAL A 188 -2.54 -0.08 -20.39
C VAL A 188 -1.99 -0.35 -18.99
N PRO A 189 -2.22 -1.54 -18.41
CA PRO A 189 -1.60 -1.90 -17.14
C PRO A 189 -0.11 -2.21 -17.32
N ASN A 190 0.64 -2.03 -16.25
CA ASN A 190 2.05 -2.40 -16.22
C ASN A 190 2.26 -3.93 -16.15
N GLY A 191 3.52 -4.37 -16.05
CA GLY A 191 3.84 -5.80 -16.00
C GLY A 191 3.31 -6.57 -14.80
N TYR A 192 2.88 -5.89 -13.74
CA TYR A 192 2.20 -6.50 -12.60
C TYR A 192 0.67 -6.43 -12.70
N GLY A 193 0.12 -5.90 -13.80
CA GLY A 193 -1.32 -5.73 -13.97
C GLY A 193 -1.89 -4.51 -13.24
N ILE A 194 -1.03 -3.56 -12.85
CA ILE A 194 -1.44 -2.36 -12.11
C ILE A 194 -1.67 -1.22 -13.11
N TYR A 195 -2.86 -0.64 -13.04
CA TYR A 195 -3.30 0.46 -13.91
C TYR A 195 -2.98 1.82 -13.31
N ASN A 196 -2.82 2.82 -14.19
CA ASN A 196 -2.75 4.23 -13.83
C ASN A 196 -1.65 4.58 -12.80
N MET A 197 -0.52 3.88 -12.83
CA MET A 197 0.64 4.26 -12.01
C MET A 197 1.34 5.52 -12.54
N SER A 198 1.15 5.84 -13.83
CA SER A 198 1.59 7.07 -14.47
C SER A 198 0.35 7.83 -14.96
N GLY A 199 0.04 8.97 -14.35
CA GLY A 199 -1.07 9.84 -14.70
C GLY A 199 -2.34 9.53 -13.92
N ASN A 200 -3.47 10.00 -14.43
CA ASN A 200 -4.77 9.97 -13.75
C ASN A 200 -4.78 10.80 -12.46
N VAL A 201 -4.27 10.29 -11.35
CA VAL A 201 -4.10 11.03 -10.10
C VAL A 201 -2.72 10.77 -9.51
N SER A 202 -2.12 11.78 -8.91
CA SER A 202 -0.95 11.54 -8.06
C SER A 202 -1.39 10.81 -6.81
N GLU A 203 -0.53 9.95 -6.30
CA GLU A 203 -0.89 9.06 -5.20
C GLU A 203 -0.04 9.34 -3.98
N TRP A 204 -0.71 9.47 -2.82
CA TRP A 204 -0.04 9.50 -1.53
C TRP A 204 0.72 8.19 -1.27
N VAL A 205 1.96 8.32 -0.82
CA VAL A 205 2.74 7.22 -0.24
C VAL A 205 2.96 7.50 1.26
N PHE A 206 3.44 6.51 2.00
CA PHE A 206 3.64 6.63 3.44
C PHE A 206 4.72 7.66 3.80
N ASP A 207 5.75 7.78 2.96
CA ASP A 207 6.98 8.48 3.26
C ASP A 207 6.86 9.98 3.49
N ILE A 208 7.71 10.47 4.40
CA ILE A 208 7.95 11.90 4.62
C ILE A 208 8.94 12.40 3.58
N TYR A 209 8.61 13.52 2.95
CA TYR A 209 9.45 14.10 1.91
C TYR A 209 10.69 14.77 2.50
N ARG A 210 11.86 14.38 2.01
CA ARG A 210 13.11 15.16 2.11
C ARG A 210 13.85 15.14 0.78
N PRO A 211 14.48 16.26 0.37
CA PRO A 211 15.21 16.33 -0.89
C PRO A 211 16.31 15.26 -1.03
N LEU A 212 17.03 14.98 0.08
CA LEU A 212 18.20 14.09 0.08
C LEU A 212 17.89 12.65 0.48
N SER A 213 16.62 12.28 0.72
CA SER A 213 16.30 10.93 1.18
C SER A 213 16.79 9.82 0.26
N SER A 214 16.86 10.04 -1.06
CA SER A 214 17.37 9.02 -2.00
C SER A 214 18.87 8.71 -1.85
N LEU A 215 19.62 9.54 -1.12
CA LEU A 215 21.07 9.37 -0.88
C LEU A 215 21.39 8.82 0.51
N GLU A 216 20.40 8.83 1.42
CA GLU A 216 20.60 8.59 2.86
C GLU A 216 19.97 7.30 3.37
N VAL A 217 19.04 6.74 2.60
CA VAL A 217 18.23 5.61 3.05
C VAL A 217 18.90 4.28 2.76
N SER A 218 18.51 3.24 3.51
CA SER A 218 19.02 1.88 3.34
C SER A 218 18.61 1.24 2.01
N ASP A 219 19.42 0.29 1.53
CA ASP A 219 19.22 -0.35 0.23
C ASP A 219 17.88 -1.10 0.06
N PHE A 220 17.38 -1.73 1.12
CA PHE A 220 16.17 -2.56 1.05
C PHE A 220 14.94 -1.85 1.60
N ASN A 221 13.91 -1.69 0.75
CA ASN A 221 12.62 -1.04 1.04
C ASN A 221 12.76 0.16 2.01
N PRO A 222 13.51 1.20 1.62
CA PRO A 222 13.70 2.35 2.48
C PRO A 222 12.37 3.03 2.78
N VAL A 223 12.14 3.31 4.06
CA VAL A 223 10.96 4.04 4.53
C VAL A 223 11.38 5.16 5.45
N ARG A 224 10.87 6.38 5.20
CA ARG A 224 11.05 7.52 6.09
C ARG A 224 9.72 7.96 6.69
N GLY A 225 9.68 8.11 8.01
CA GLY A 225 8.48 8.58 8.72
C GLY A 225 7.97 7.64 9.80
N ASN A 226 8.82 6.74 10.29
CA ASN A 226 8.45 5.76 11.29
C ASN A 226 8.20 6.45 12.65
N LYS A 227 7.02 6.20 13.21
CA LYS A 227 6.67 6.51 14.59
C LYS A 227 6.44 5.20 15.33
N PHE A 228 7.27 4.90 16.33
CA PHE A 228 7.19 3.68 17.11
C PHE A 228 6.20 3.88 18.25
N MET A 229 5.07 3.18 18.14
CA MET A 229 3.93 3.29 19.04
C MET A 229 3.73 1.96 19.78
N LYS A 230 3.33 2.03 21.05
CA LYS A 230 2.91 0.89 21.86
C LYS A 230 1.44 0.99 22.24
N VAL A 231 0.83 -0.14 22.60
CA VAL A 231 -0.54 -0.14 23.14
C VAL A 231 -0.56 0.61 24.46
N ASP A 232 -1.52 1.52 24.61
CA ASP A 232 -1.78 2.19 25.87
C ASP A 232 -2.53 1.25 26.83
N LYS A 233 -1.82 0.78 27.86
CA LYS A 233 -2.36 -0.09 28.91
C LYS A 233 -2.76 0.65 30.17
N SER A 234 -2.71 1.99 30.18
CA SER A 234 -2.97 2.80 31.38
C SER A 234 -4.38 2.61 31.95
N GLY A 235 -5.36 2.31 31.09
CA GLY A 235 -6.75 2.06 31.49
C GLY A 235 -7.04 0.69 32.11
N GLY A 236 -6.08 -0.24 32.11
CA GLY A 236 -6.29 -1.64 32.48
C GLY A 236 -6.88 -2.48 31.34
N GLU A 237 -6.90 -3.81 31.52
CA GLU A 237 -7.52 -4.76 30.59
C GLU A 237 -9.02 -4.48 30.46
N GLY A 238 -9.56 -4.51 29.23
CA GLY A 238 -10.95 -4.16 28.91
C GLY A 238 -11.20 -2.68 28.62
N ASN A 239 -10.23 -1.79 28.90
CA ASN A 239 -10.34 -0.33 28.70
C ASN A 239 -9.28 0.22 27.73
N MET A 240 -8.77 -0.62 26.83
CA MET A 240 -7.70 -0.23 25.90
C MET A 240 -8.22 0.43 24.61
N ARG A 241 -9.52 0.73 24.52
CA ARG A 241 -10.19 1.24 23.31
C ARG A 241 -10.49 2.73 23.36
N ASP A 242 -10.46 3.39 22.22
CA ASP A 242 -10.91 4.78 22.01
C ASP A 242 -12.41 4.87 21.70
N SER A 243 -12.91 6.09 21.46
CA SER A 243 -14.32 6.33 21.15
C SER A 243 -14.78 5.72 19.82
N LEU A 244 -13.85 5.29 18.97
CA LEU A 244 -14.11 4.61 17.70
C LEU A 244 -13.98 3.08 17.81
N GLY A 245 -13.71 2.57 19.03
CA GLY A 245 -13.49 1.15 19.30
C GLY A 245 -12.09 0.63 18.90
N ARG A 246 -11.20 1.52 18.46
CA ARG A 246 -9.82 1.17 18.08
C ARG A 246 -8.94 1.05 19.33
N ILE A 247 -7.92 0.21 19.26
CA ILE A 247 -6.93 0.12 20.35
C ILE A 247 -6.12 1.41 20.43
N LYS A 248 -6.10 2.03 21.62
CA LYS A 248 -5.31 3.23 21.92
C LYS A 248 -3.82 2.92 21.80
N MET A 249 -3.13 3.80 21.09
CA MET A 249 -1.69 3.70 20.86
C MET A 249 -1.01 4.97 21.38
N VAL A 250 0.06 4.81 22.14
CA VAL A 250 0.90 5.90 22.65
C VAL A 250 2.33 5.75 22.14
N LEU A 251 3.04 6.87 22.00
CA LEU A 251 4.43 6.86 21.57
C LEU A 251 5.28 6.06 22.59
N GLU A 252 6.23 5.27 22.10
CA GLU A 252 7.24 4.69 22.98
C GLU A 252 8.12 5.81 23.58
N SER A 253 8.61 5.64 24.81
CA SER A 253 9.48 6.64 25.42
C SER A 253 10.92 6.40 25.00
N ASP A 254 11.64 7.46 24.61
CA ASP A 254 13.05 7.34 24.17
C ASP A 254 13.93 6.65 25.24
N SER A 255 13.69 6.91 26.52
CA SER A 255 14.38 6.23 27.62
C SER A 255 14.22 4.71 27.61
N ALA A 256 13.06 4.20 27.17
CA ALA A 256 12.82 2.75 27.05
C ALA A 256 13.50 2.16 25.79
N LEU A 257 13.93 3.00 24.85
CA LEU A 257 14.49 2.61 23.55
C LEU A 257 16.02 2.69 23.50
N GLN A 258 16.67 3.39 24.43
CA GLN A 258 18.13 3.62 24.43
C GLN A 258 18.96 2.36 24.19
N ASN A 259 18.56 1.23 24.77
CA ASN A 259 19.30 -0.04 24.69
C ASN A 259 18.85 -0.96 23.55
N ARG A 260 17.89 -0.54 22.73
CA ARG A 260 17.46 -1.32 21.57
C ARG A 260 18.47 -1.20 20.43
N ARG A 261 18.74 -2.33 19.76
CA ARG A 261 19.69 -2.38 18.62
C ARG A 261 19.10 -1.84 17.31
N ASN A 262 17.78 -1.82 17.18
CA ASN A 262 17.09 -1.48 15.93
C ASN A 262 16.74 0.01 15.84
N TYR A 263 16.21 0.62 16.90
CA TYR A 263 15.92 2.06 16.97
C TYR A 263 16.04 2.55 18.40
N GLN A 264 16.57 3.77 18.58
CA GLN A 264 16.80 4.38 19.89
C GLN A 264 15.91 5.60 20.16
N LYS A 265 15.19 6.08 19.14
CA LYS A 265 14.20 7.16 19.24
C LYS A 265 12.84 6.69 18.75
N ALA A 266 11.78 7.14 19.42
CA ALA A 266 10.43 6.75 19.06
C ALA A 266 9.91 7.46 17.81
N VAL A 267 10.46 8.64 17.49
CA VAL A 267 10.16 9.39 16.27
C VAL A 267 11.38 9.39 15.37
N ALA A 268 11.38 8.51 14.36
CA ALA A 268 12.45 8.39 13.36
C ALA A 268 12.05 9.09 12.05
N ILE A 269 11.69 10.37 12.17
CA ILE A 269 11.25 11.23 11.06
C ILE A 269 12.40 12.11 10.56
N ASN A 270 13.24 12.56 11.49
CA ASN A 270 14.23 13.60 11.24
C ASN A 270 15.52 13.06 10.64
N TYR A 271 16.31 13.96 10.05
CA TYR A 271 17.67 13.69 9.61
C TYR A 271 18.61 13.89 10.79
N LEU A 272 19.56 12.95 10.97
CA LEU A 272 20.54 12.96 12.07
C LEU A 272 19.94 13.38 13.41
N ASP A 273 18.77 12.83 13.75
CA ASP A 273 18.27 12.91 15.11
C ASP A 273 18.01 14.34 15.65
N GLY A 274 17.78 15.32 14.77
CA GLY A 274 17.30 16.66 15.14
C GLY A 274 18.28 17.81 14.90
N ASP A 275 19.10 17.76 13.85
CA ASP A 275 19.90 18.94 13.47
C ASP A 275 18.99 20.12 13.11
N SER A 276 19.40 21.30 13.56
CA SER A 276 18.74 22.62 13.50
C SER A 276 18.30 23.08 12.10
N ILE A 277 18.63 22.30 11.07
CA ILE A 277 18.23 22.47 9.66
C ILE A 277 16.79 21.98 9.42
N SER A 278 16.26 21.14 10.33
CA SER A 278 14.87 20.64 10.29
C SER A 278 13.85 21.58 10.94
N GLY A 279 14.30 22.58 11.69
CA GLY A 279 13.44 23.65 12.17
C GLY A 279 13.06 24.58 11.02
N VAL A 280 11.76 24.81 10.80
CA VAL A 280 11.29 25.88 9.93
C VAL A 280 11.71 27.21 10.55
N ASN A 281 12.89 27.71 10.17
CA ASN A 281 13.35 29.01 10.58
C ASN A 281 12.71 30.03 9.64
N TYR A 282 11.79 30.85 10.15
CA TYR A 282 11.25 32.02 9.43
C TYR A 282 12.32 33.11 9.39
N GLY A 283 13.42 32.83 8.69
CA GLY A 283 14.44 33.81 8.35
C GLY A 283 14.00 34.55 7.08
N TYR A 284 14.00 35.88 7.13
CA TYR A 284 13.78 36.71 5.95
C TYR A 284 14.78 36.30 4.84
N GLY A 285 14.28 35.66 3.78
CA GLY A 285 15.07 35.25 2.61
C GLY A 285 15.33 33.74 2.42
N GLN A 286 14.96 32.85 3.36
CA GLN A 286 14.98 31.39 3.14
C GLN A 286 13.78 30.72 3.81
N THR A 287 12.69 30.50 3.07
CA THR A 287 11.54 29.72 3.54
C THR A 287 11.42 28.45 2.69
N THR A 288 11.78 27.30 3.28
CA THR A 288 11.42 26.01 2.69
C THR A 288 10.00 25.67 3.13
N LEU A 289 9.13 25.28 2.18
CA LEU A 289 7.79 24.76 2.48
C LEU A 289 7.83 23.30 3.00
N ILE A 290 9.03 22.74 3.20
CA ILE A 290 9.23 21.36 3.63
C ILE A 290 9.24 21.30 5.16
N SER A 291 8.37 20.46 5.72
CA SER A 291 8.18 20.24 7.14
C SER A 291 8.11 18.74 7.49
N ASP A 292 7.98 18.41 8.77
CA ASP A 292 7.71 17.02 9.24
C ASP A 292 6.33 16.49 8.83
N LYS A 293 5.48 17.37 8.29
CA LYS A 293 4.16 17.05 7.75
C LYS A 293 4.16 16.93 6.22
N SER A 294 5.26 17.27 5.53
CA SER A 294 5.36 17.10 4.09
C SER A 294 5.46 15.61 3.72
N ARG A 295 4.48 15.12 2.97
CA ARG A 295 4.42 13.72 2.53
C ARG A 295 4.67 13.62 1.04
N VAL A 296 5.27 12.51 0.63
CA VAL A 296 5.58 12.25 -0.77
C VAL A 296 4.30 11.93 -1.55
N ILE A 297 4.20 12.46 -2.77
CA ILE A 297 3.21 12.06 -3.79
C ILE A 297 3.92 11.61 -5.08
N LYS A 298 3.38 10.59 -5.73
CA LYS A 298 3.99 9.93 -6.90
C LYS A 298 3.01 9.79 -8.07
N GLY A 299 3.54 9.52 -9.27
CA GLY A 299 2.77 9.09 -10.45
C GLY A 299 2.23 10.18 -11.37
N GLY A 300 2.17 11.44 -10.95
CA GLY A 300 1.60 12.52 -11.76
C GLY A 300 0.08 12.39 -11.90
N SER A 301 -0.59 13.40 -12.45
CA SER A 301 -2.05 13.44 -12.55
C SER A 301 -2.52 13.87 -13.94
N TRP A 302 -3.83 13.83 -14.15
CA TRP A 302 -4.52 14.36 -15.34
C TRP A 302 -4.15 15.81 -15.67
N ASN A 303 -3.72 16.62 -14.68
CA ASN A 303 -3.32 18.02 -14.88
C ASN A 303 -1.80 18.23 -14.91
N ASP A 304 -1.00 17.16 -14.88
CA ASP A 304 0.47 17.24 -14.87
C ASP A 304 1.08 16.96 -16.24
N ARG A 305 2.23 17.60 -16.49
CA ARG A 305 3.02 17.37 -17.70
C ARG A 305 3.75 16.01 -17.67
N PRO A 306 4.15 15.48 -18.84
CA PRO A 306 4.79 14.17 -18.96
C PRO A 306 5.97 13.88 -18.04
N TYR A 307 6.72 14.91 -17.65
CA TYR A 307 7.83 14.78 -16.71
C TYR A 307 7.40 14.07 -15.41
N TRP A 308 6.24 14.43 -14.86
CA TRP A 308 5.76 13.90 -13.58
C TRP A 308 5.17 12.49 -13.65
N LEU A 309 5.04 11.93 -14.85
CA LEU A 309 4.52 10.57 -15.05
C LEU A 309 5.58 9.51 -14.79
N SER A 310 6.87 9.89 -14.82
CA SER A 310 7.95 8.95 -14.60
C SER A 310 7.96 8.51 -13.13
N PRO A 311 8.03 7.19 -12.83
CA PRO A 311 7.98 6.69 -11.46
C PRO A 311 9.05 7.26 -10.54
N GLY A 312 10.24 7.59 -11.08
CA GLY A 312 11.33 8.18 -10.30
C GLY A 312 11.11 9.63 -9.88
N THR A 313 10.09 10.31 -10.42
CA THR A 313 9.79 11.68 -9.99
C THR A 313 9.07 11.71 -8.66
N ARG A 314 9.35 12.74 -7.86
CA ARG A 314 8.84 12.89 -6.50
C ARG A 314 8.39 14.33 -6.29
N ARG A 315 7.23 14.48 -5.66
CA ARG A 315 6.70 15.76 -5.18
C ARG A 315 6.22 15.60 -3.75
N PHE A 316 5.81 16.69 -3.15
CA PHE A 316 5.25 16.67 -1.81
C PHE A 316 4.07 17.62 -1.67
N LEU A 317 3.27 17.34 -0.66
CA LEU A 317 2.22 18.21 -0.15
C LEU A 317 2.06 17.92 1.36
N GLU A 318 1.58 18.89 2.13
CA GLU A 318 1.36 18.71 3.57
C GLU A 318 0.27 17.66 3.84
N GLU A 319 0.44 16.83 4.86
CA GLU A 319 -0.43 15.68 5.17
C GLU A 319 -1.90 16.04 5.45
N ASP A 320 -2.19 17.30 5.79
CA ASP A 320 -3.53 17.82 6.04
C ASP A 320 -4.19 18.49 4.83
N GLN A 321 -3.41 18.79 3.78
CA GLN A 321 -3.91 19.40 2.56
C GLN A 321 -4.42 18.35 1.56
N SER A 322 -5.40 18.75 0.75
CA SER A 322 -5.96 17.91 -0.31
C SER A 322 -5.98 18.66 -1.64
N SER A 323 -5.91 17.92 -2.74
CA SER A 323 -5.99 18.46 -4.10
C SER A 323 -6.94 17.61 -4.94
N SER A 324 -7.55 18.19 -5.98
CA SER A 324 -8.34 17.46 -6.98
C SER A 324 -7.49 16.52 -7.84
N THR A 325 -6.17 16.70 -7.85
CA THR A 325 -5.20 15.88 -8.59
C THR A 325 -4.60 14.74 -7.77
N ILE A 326 -4.94 14.63 -6.49
CA ILE A 326 -4.30 13.67 -5.57
C ILE A 326 -5.33 12.67 -5.01
N GLY A 327 -5.00 11.39 -5.16
CA GLY A 327 -5.65 10.22 -4.61
C GLY A 327 -4.65 9.33 -3.87
N PHE A 328 -4.92 8.04 -3.79
CA PHE A 328 -4.05 7.06 -3.14
C PHE A 328 -4.42 5.63 -3.55
N ARG A 329 -3.54 4.69 -3.22
CA ARG A 329 -3.81 3.26 -3.24
C ARG A 329 -3.34 2.61 -1.96
N CYS A 330 -3.88 1.42 -1.66
CA CYS A 330 -3.43 0.64 -0.52
C CYS A 330 -2.42 -0.42 -0.94
N ALA A 331 -1.45 -0.65 -0.07
CA ALA A 331 -0.59 -1.82 -0.05
C ALA A 331 -0.93 -2.68 1.19
N MET A 332 -0.46 -3.92 1.18
CA MET A 332 -0.58 -4.87 2.30
C MET A 332 0.67 -5.74 2.31
N ASP A 333 1.15 -6.08 3.49
CA ASP A 333 2.24 -7.02 3.64
C ASP A 333 1.76 -8.43 3.31
N HIS A 334 2.51 -9.12 2.45
CA HIS A 334 2.24 -10.50 2.06
C HIS A 334 3.12 -11.46 2.86
N PHE A 335 2.50 -12.47 3.46
CA PHE A 335 3.20 -13.54 4.16
C PHE A 335 3.25 -14.80 3.29
N GLY A 336 4.46 -15.27 2.98
CA GLY A 336 4.67 -16.52 2.25
C GLY A 336 5.63 -16.36 1.08
N ALA A 337 5.52 -17.24 0.09
CA ALA A 337 6.38 -17.20 -1.08
C ALA A 337 6.09 -15.95 -1.94
N PRO A 338 7.12 -15.32 -2.53
CA PRO A 338 6.98 -14.09 -3.31
C PRO A 338 6.18 -14.31 -4.61
N GLU A 339 6.22 -15.51 -5.18
CA GLU A 339 5.59 -15.79 -6.47
C GLU A 339 4.07 -16.05 -6.37
N ASN A 340 3.58 -16.65 -5.28
CA ASN A 340 2.16 -16.91 -5.06
C ASN A 340 1.86 -17.45 -3.64
N THR A 341 0.57 -17.56 -3.31
CA THR A 341 0.02 -18.08 -2.05
C THR A 341 -0.14 -19.60 -1.99
N LYS A 342 0.28 -20.36 -3.02
CA LYS A 342 0.13 -21.82 -3.00
C LYS A 342 1.12 -22.42 -2.01
N ALA A 343 0.62 -23.27 -1.11
CA ALA A 343 1.43 -23.95 -0.08
C ALA A 343 2.62 -24.76 -0.63
N LYS A 344 2.61 -25.11 -1.93
CA LYS A 344 3.70 -25.86 -2.60
C LYS A 344 4.85 -24.98 -3.09
N THR A 345 4.68 -23.67 -3.09
CA THR A 345 5.68 -22.72 -3.59
C THR A 345 6.73 -22.51 -2.53
N LYS A 346 7.97 -22.94 -2.80
CA LYS A 346 9.09 -22.84 -1.89
C LYS A 346 9.81 -21.50 -2.07
N THR A 347 10.38 -20.98 -0.99
CA THR A 347 11.32 -19.86 -1.05
C THR A 347 12.74 -20.38 -1.31
N GLY A 348 13.51 -19.62 -2.10
CA GLY A 348 14.90 -19.95 -2.42
C GLY A 348 15.09 -21.00 -3.51
N ASN A 349 16.32 -21.06 -4.02
CA ASN A 349 16.70 -22.01 -5.07
C ASN A 349 16.79 -23.43 -4.49
N SER A 350 15.86 -24.30 -4.89
CA SER A 350 15.93 -25.74 -4.57
C SER A 350 16.88 -26.46 -5.51
N PHE A 351 18.09 -26.78 -5.04
CA PHE A 351 19.03 -27.61 -5.78
C PHE A 351 18.66 -29.09 -5.58
N PRO A 352 18.39 -29.87 -6.64
CA PRO A 352 18.08 -31.28 -6.49
C PRO A 352 19.29 -32.03 -5.90
N GLN A 353 19.05 -32.95 -4.96
CA GLN A 353 20.11 -33.84 -4.49
C GLN A 353 20.61 -34.66 -5.68
N ARG A 354 21.95 -34.74 -5.83
CA ARG A 354 22.59 -35.64 -6.80
C ARG A 354 22.14 -37.06 -6.48
N LYS A 355 21.28 -37.64 -7.32
CA LYS A 355 20.99 -39.07 -7.25
C LYS A 355 22.31 -39.80 -7.49
N SER A 356 22.74 -40.62 -6.53
CA SER A 356 23.79 -41.61 -6.76
C SER A 356 23.36 -42.44 -7.97
N ARG A 357 24.17 -42.43 -9.03
CA ARG A 357 24.04 -43.41 -10.11
C ARG A 357 24.45 -44.75 -9.49
N ARG A 358 23.45 -45.53 -9.12
CA ARG A 358 23.64 -46.93 -8.74
C ARG A 358 23.84 -47.77 -9.98
#